data_AF-A0A1B3XNM4-F1
#
_entry.id   AF-A0A1B3XNM4-F1
#
_cell.length_a   1.000
_cell.length_b   1.000
_cell.length_c   1.000
_cell.angle_alpha   90.00
_cell.angle_beta   90.00
_cell.angle_gamma   90.00
#
_symmetry.space_group_name_H-M   'P 1'
#
loop_
_entity.id
_entity.type
_entity.pdbx_description
1 polymer ?
#
loop_
_entity_poly.entity_id
_entity_poly.type
_entity_poly.pdbx_seq_one_letter_code
_entity_poly.pdbx_strand_id
1 'polypeptide(L)' 'MNNKKSNEKSSNIAGRVYDVSDYKRDDTLSSGLATTHEQVSDAYNAGGMTSADQNEHDSEKEKEGTE' A
#
# COMPACT_ATOMS: atom_id res chain seq x y z
N MET A 1 -21.80 33.04 7.82
CA MET A 1 -21.48 31.68 7.34
C MET A 1 -20.33 31.74 6.33
N ASN A 2 -19.20 31.09 6.61
CA ASN A 2 -17.95 31.18 5.84
C ASN A 2 -17.89 30.14 4.70
N ASN A 3 -18.93 30.05 3.87
CA ASN A 3 -19.08 29.02 2.82
C ASN A 3 -18.02 29.05 1.71
N LYS A 4 -17.21 30.12 1.59
CA LYS A 4 -16.20 30.22 0.52
C LYS A 4 -14.95 29.38 0.79
N LYS A 5 -14.59 29.18 2.06
CA LYS A 5 -13.33 28.52 2.46
C LYS A 5 -13.39 26.98 2.36
N SER A 6 -14.58 26.41 2.43
CA SER A 6 -14.79 24.95 2.32
C SER A 6 -14.71 24.45 0.88
N ASN A 7 -15.16 25.24 -0.09
CA ASN A 7 -15.17 24.85 -1.50
C ASN A 7 -13.74 24.70 -2.07
N GLU A 8 -12.84 25.62 -1.69
CA GLU A 8 -11.45 25.56 -2.18
C GLU A 8 -10.68 24.34 -1.65
N LYS A 9 -10.96 23.92 -0.41
CA LYS A 9 -10.41 22.68 0.15
C LYS A 9 -10.88 21.45 -0.64
N SER A 10 -12.17 21.36 -0.95
CA SER A 10 -12.71 20.24 -1.73
C SER A 10 -12.16 20.20 -3.16
N SER A 11 -12.03 21.36 -3.80
CA SER A 11 -11.44 21.48 -5.14
C SER A 11 -9.97 21.03 -5.17
N ASN A 12 -9.22 21.27 -4.09
CA ASN A 12 -7.82 20.84 -3.99
C ASN A 12 -7.63 19.33 -3.77
N ILE A 13 -8.68 18.63 -3.31
CA ILE A 13 -8.69 17.18 -3.10
C ILE A 13 -9.03 16.44 -4.40
N ALA A 14 -10.02 16.96 -5.15
CA ALA A 14 -10.51 16.31 -6.36
C ALA A 14 -9.41 16.19 -7.42
N GLY A 15 -9.11 14.96 -7.84
CA GLY A 15 -8.13 14.67 -8.89
C GLY A 15 -6.66 14.75 -8.44
N ARG A 16 -6.38 14.97 -7.15
CA ARG A 16 -5.02 14.86 -6.63
C ARG A 16 -4.56 13.41 -6.72
N VAL A 17 -3.35 13.20 -7.25
CA VAL A 17 -2.64 11.93 -7.27
C VAL A 17 -1.39 12.04 -6.41
N TYR A 18 -0.81 10.89 -6.05
CA TYR A 18 0.44 10.83 -5.30
C TYR A 18 1.57 11.57 -6.02
N ASP A 19 2.34 12.34 -5.27
CA ASP A 19 3.60 12.96 -5.66
C ASP A 19 4.71 12.60 -4.66
N VAL A 20 5.96 12.47 -5.11
CA VAL A 20 7.09 12.07 -4.25
C VAL A 20 7.31 13.03 -3.08
N SER A 21 6.95 14.31 -3.24
CA SER A 21 7.02 15.28 -2.15
C SER A 21 6.03 15.00 -1.02
N ASP A 22 4.98 14.19 -1.24
CA ASP A 22 3.95 13.88 -0.24
C ASP A 22 4.52 13.16 0.99
N TYR A 23 5.64 12.43 0.86
CA TYR A 23 6.37 11.87 2.00
C TYR A 23 6.90 12.90 2.99
N LYS A 24 7.09 14.15 2.55
CA LYS A 24 7.68 15.23 3.36
C LYS A 24 6.64 16.26 3.81
N ARG A 25 5.39 16.12 3.39
CA ARG A 25 4.32 17.08 3.67
C ARG A 25 3.58 16.70 4.95
N ASP A 26 3.25 17.71 5.75
CA ASP A 26 2.59 17.54 7.05
C ASP A 26 1.06 17.80 6.95
N ASP A 27 0.44 17.26 5.90
CA ASP A 27 -1.01 17.33 5.74
C ASP A 27 -1.60 15.94 5.51
N THR A 28 -2.78 15.70 6.10
CA THR A 28 -3.44 14.38 6.14
C THR A 28 -3.61 13.76 4.76
N LEU A 29 -3.90 14.56 3.74
CA LEU A 29 -4.07 14.07 2.37
C LEU A 29 -2.74 13.56 1.81
N SER A 30 -1.66 14.34 1.98
CA SER A 30 -0.31 13.91 1.60
C SER A 30 0.10 12.62 2.32
N SER A 31 -0.09 12.56 3.65
CA SER A 31 0.26 11.37 4.43
C SER A 31 -0.52 10.14 3.94
N GLY A 32 -1.82 10.28 3.69
CA GLY A 32 -2.64 9.19 3.16
C GLY A 32 -2.18 8.71 1.78
N LEU A 33 -1.91 9.64 0.85
CA LEU A 33 -1.40 9.30 -0.48
C LEU A 33 -0.05 8.57 -0.41
N ALA A 34 0.89 9.08 0.40
CA ALA A 34 2.19 8.46 0.60
C ALA A 34 2.09 7.06 1.21
N THR A 35 1.25 6.87 2.24
CA THR A 35 1.02 5.57 2.86
C THR A 35 0.43 4.56 1.87
N THR A 36 -0.53 4.95 1.02
CA THR A 36 -1.08 4.03 0.01
C THR A 36 -0.05 3.66 -1.07
N HIS A 37 0.84 4.60 -1.44
CA HIS A 37 1.92 4.33 -2.38
C HIS A 37 2.93 3.32 -1.82
N GLU A 38 3.28 3.45 -0.55
CA GLU A 38 4.13 2.52 0.18
C GLU A 38 3.49 1.14 0.25
N GLN A 39 2.22 1.04 0.68
CA GLN A 39 1.49 -0.23 0.75
C GLN A 39 1.44 -0.98 -0.59
N VAL A 40 1.20 -0.28 -1.69
CA VAL A 40 1.21 -0.88 -3.04
C VAL A 40 2.61 -1.35 -3.43
N SER A 41 3.63 -0.54 -3.13
CA SER A 41 5.03 -0.88 -3.41
C SER A 41 5.48 -2.09 -2.59
N ASP A 42 5.12 -2.14 -1.32
CA ASP A 42 5.39 -3.25 -0.41
C ASP A 42 4.68 -4.51 -0.90
N ALA A 43 3.42 -4.44 -1.30
CA ALA A 43 2.71 -5.60 -1.86
C ALA A 43 3.40 -6.13 -3.12
N TYR A 44 3.86 -5.24 -4.01
CA TYR A 44 4.59 -5.62 -5.22
C TYR A 44 5.98 -6.23 -4.91
N ASN A 45 6.73 -5.63 -3.99
CA ASN A 45 8.08 -6.05 -3.64
C ASN A 45 8.13 -7.27 -2.72
N ALA A 46 7.15 -7.43 -1.82
CA ALA A 46 7.01 -8.59 -0.93
C ALA A 46 6.47 -9.83 -1.65
N GLY A 47 6.25 -9.77 -2.97
CA GLY A 47 5.74 -10.88 -3.79
C GLY A 47 4.25 -11.18 -3.61
N GLY A 48 3.51 -10.29 -2.94
CA GLY A 48 2.11 -10.45 -2.59
C GLY A 48 1.19 -10.42 -3.81
N MET A 49 0.73 -11.61 -4.21
CA MET A 49 -0.01 -11.98 -5.44
C MET A 49 0.85 -12.30 -6.67
N THR A 50 2.07 -12.79 -6.48
CA THR A 50 2.69 -13.66 -7.50
C THR A 50 2.46 -15.12 -7.10
N SER A 51 2.14 -15.97 -8.07
CA SER A 51 1.54 -17.30 -7.95
C SER A 51 2.37 -18.40 -7.23
N ALA A 52 3.21 -18.05 -6.27
CA ALA A 52 4.06 -19.00 -5.53
C ALA A 52 3.37 -19.63 -4.30
N ASP A 53 2.29 -19.05 -3.77
CA ASP A 53 1.56 -19.57 -2.60
C ASP A 53 0.52 -20.66 -2.95
N GLN A 54 0.85 -21.55 -3.90
CA GLN A 54 0.01 -22.70 -4.25
C GLN A 54 0.76 -24.04 -4.24
N ASN A 55 1.99 -24.10 -3.71
CA ASN A 55 2.78 -25.34 -3.83
C ASN A 55 3.65 -25.69 -2.61
N GLU A 56 3.19 -25.41 -1.39
CA GLU A 56 3.88 -25.84 -0.16
C GLU A 56 3.02 -26.73 0.76
N HIS A 57 2.17 -27.59 0.19
CA HIS A 57 1.43 -28.59 0.99
C HIS A 57 1.79 -30.06 0.71
N ASP A 58 2.81 -30.38 -0.09
CA ASP A 58 3.17 -31.79 -0.33
C ASP A 58 4.70 -32.01 -0.50
N SER A 59 5.46 -31.95 0.60
CA SER A 59 6.83 -32.52 0.77
C SER A 59 7.43 -31.91 2.05
N GLU A 60 7.74 -32.58 3.17
CA GLU A 60 8.23 -33.93 3.42
C GLU A 60 7.89 -34.29 4.88
N LYS A 61 7.11 -35.34 5.06
CA LYS A 61 6.98 -36.08 6.33
C LYS A 61 7.68 -37.43 6.16
N GLU A 62 8.95 -37.42 5.75
CA GLU A 62 9.78 -38.64 5.64
C GLU A 62 11.21 -38.37 6.13
N LYS A 63 11.36 -38.20 7.44
CA LYS A 63 12.64 -38.38 8.15
C LYS A 63 12.41 -39.09 9.49
N GLU A 64 11.61 -40.15 9.49
CA GLU A 64 11.65 -41.18 10.54
C GLU A 64 11.75 -42.54 9.84
N GLY A 65 12.92 -43.16 9.92
CA GLY A 65 13.13 -44.54 9.45
C GLY A 65 14.29 -44.71 8.49
N THR A 66 15.51 -44.65 9.01
CA THR A 66 16.59 -45.50 8.49
C THR A 66 17.29 -46.13 9.68
N GLU A 67 17.33 -47.45 9.64
CA GLU A 67 17.90 -48.41 10.59
C GLU A 67 19.37 -48.17 10.93
#